data_AF-A0A250XQR4-F1
#
_entry.id   AF-A0A250XQR4-F1
#
_cell.length_a   1.000
_cell.length_b   1.000
_cell.length_c   1.000
_cell.angle_alpha   90.00
_cell.angle_beta   90.00
_cell.angle_gamma   90.00
#
_symmetry.space_group_name_H-M   'P 1'
#
loop_
_entity.id
_entity.type
_entity.pdbx_description
1 polymer ?
#
loop_
_entity_poly.entity_id
_entity_poly.type
_entity_poly.pdbx_seq_one_letter_code
_entity_poly.pdbx_strand_id
1 'polypeptide(L)'
;MTTQIIVVALLRNNEEYLRFLENNSSDNTRTLLNDFADKNPRAQNLYLDLEDYKNTGTNFERTDRLAFLRNKAMQFALKAVVQKDAWMLLIDSDIYFELDVLGKLLAKRPRELNIGLLSAFSLEGVRTDNQIRTAGHYYDTFAFVGLDGRNHRPRCVFSDCRLCGIGKLDRSNDIIDVRSCYNGFALLDADLMVTYFDRVKWDTIDIEGIRSLCEHVLFCDRLRTATGARVCVATDVDRVFWGLEIIVPQKQKLL
;
A
#
# COMPACT_ATOMS: atom_id res chain seq x y z
N MET A 1 15.14 -3.33 11.32
CA MET A 1 13.83 -3.21 10.66
C MET A 1 14.11 -2.84 9.23
N THR A 2 13.36 -3.42 8.32
CA THR A 2 13.60 -3.51 6.88
C THR A 2 13.61 -2.15 6.20
N THR A 3 14.60 -1.96 5.34
CA THR A 3 14.61 -1.07 4.17
C THR A 3 13.20 -0.74 3.69
N GLN A 4 12.78 0.52 3.80
CA GLN A 4 11.49 0.96 3.28
C GLN A 4 11.71 1.62 1.93
N ILE A 5 11.47 0.84 0.87
CA ILE A 5 11.40 1.39 -0.49
C ILE A 5 9.93 1.66 -0.78
N ILE A 6 9.64 2.89 -1.18
CA ILE A 6 8.32 3.24 -1.71
C ILE A 6 8.49 3.43 -3.20
N VAL A 7 7.77 2.62 -3.98
CA VAL A 7 7.73 2.75 -5.43
C VAL A 7 6.46 3.48 -5.80
N VAL A 8 6.62 4.50 -6.64
CA VAL A 8 5.50 5.14 -7.31
C VAL A 8 5.69 4.99 -8.81
N ALA A 9 4.78 4.25 -9.45
CA ALA A 9 4.75 4.13 -10.90
C ALA A 9 3.69 5.06 -11.48
N LEU A 10 4.08 5.97 -12.37
CA LEU A 10 3.15 6.76 -13.17
C LEU A 10 2.80 5.98 -14.43
N LEU A 11 1.52 5.73 -14.65
CA LEU A 11 1.01 4.91 -15.75
C LEU A 11 0.24 5.77 -16.74
N ARG A 12 0.69 5.79 -18.00
CA ARG A 12 0.02 6.56 -19.07
C ARG A 12 0.37 6.05 -20.46
N ASN A 13 -0.62 5.86 -21.34
CA ASN A 13 -0.38 5.54 -22.77
C ASN A 13 0.66 4.42 -23.00
N ASN A 14 0.65 3.39 -22.14
CA ASN A 14 1.64 2.29 -22.11
C ASN A 14 3.08 2.71 -21.74
N GLU A 15 3.25 3.89 -21.18
CA GLU A 15 4.51 4.38 -20.61
C GLU A 15 4.46 4.35 -19.08
N GLU A 16 5.57 3.91 -18.50
CA GLU A 16 5.76 3.79 -17.06
C GLU A 16 6.95 4.65 -16.62
N TYR A 17 6.73 5.50 -15.62
CA TYR A 17 7.80 6.23 -14.95
C TYR A 17 7.91 5.77 -13.51
N LEU A 18 9.08 5.25 -13.14
CA LEU A 18 9.29 4.64 -11.84
C LEU A 18 10.03 5.61 -10.91
N ARG A 19 9.55 5.75 -9.69
CA ARG A 19 10.14 6.62 -8.67
C ARG A 19 10.33 5.83 -7.41
N PHE A 20 11.58 5.64 -7.03
CA PHE A 20 11.98 4.91 -5.83
C PHE A 20 12.39 5.92 -4.77
N LEU A 21 11.80 5.84 -3.59
CA LEU A 21 12.31 6.49 -2.39
C LEU A 21 12.96 5.43 -1.51
N GLU A 22 14.18 5.67 -1.06
CA GLU A 22 14.96 4.77 -0.22
C GLU A 22 15.51 5.54 1.00
N ASN A 23 15.44 4.96 2.19
CA ASN A 23 15.65 5.65 3.47
C ASN A 23 16.98 5.34 4.18
N ASN A 24 18.08 5.16 3.44
CA ASN A 24 19.43 4.88 3.97
C ASN A 24 19.59 3.53 4.67
N SER A 25 19.05 2.51 4.03
CA SER A 25 19.15 1.13 4.45
C SER A 25 20.60 0.66 4.50
N SER A 26 20.91 -0.20 5.46
CA SER A 26 22.26 -0.74 5.67
C SER A 26 22.64 -1.89 4.73
N ASP A 27 21.73 -2.32 3.85
CA ASP A 27 21.93 -3.40 2.89
C ASP A 27 22.35 -2.89 1.49
N ASN A 28 22.35 -3.78 0.50
CA ASN A 28 22.73 -3.44 -0.88
C ASN A 28 21.61 -2.77 -1.71
N THR A 29 20.52 -2.32 -1.08
CA THR A 29 19.36 -1.77 -1.80
C THR A 29 19.73 -0.62 -2.72
N ARG A 30 20.58 0.33 -2.29
CA ARG A 30 21.00 1.46 -3.13
C ARG A 30 21.73 1.01 -4.39
N THR A 31 22.60 0.01 -4.27
CA THR A 31 23.30 -0.57 -5.43
C THR A 31 22.28 -1.19 -6.39
N LEU A 32 21.34 -1.98 -5.89
CA LEU A 32 20.30 -2.61 -6.71
C LEU A 32 19.42 -1.57 -7.44
N LEU A 33 19.05 -0.49 -6.76
CA LEU A 33 18.25 0.59 -7.34
C LEU A 33 19.02 1.39 -8.39
N ASN A 34 20.32 1.63 -8.19
CA ASN A 34 21.17 2.28 -9.19
C ASN A 34 21.35 1.39 -10.43
N ASP A 35 21.69 0.11 -10.23
CA ASP A 35 21.82 -0.85 -11.33
C ASP A 35 20.52 -1.00 -12.13
N PHE A 36 19.38 -0.91 -11.45
CA PHE A 36 18.07 -0.89 -12.10
C PHE A 36 17.86 0.40 -12.89
N ALA A 37 18.12 1.58 -12.31
CA ALA A 37 17.92 2.87 -12.97
C ALA A 37 18.84 3.06 -14.18
N ASP A 38 20.08 2.57 -14.13
CA ASP A 38 21.03 2.60 -15.25
C ASP A 38 20.50 1.84 -16.47
N LYS A 39 19.70 0.79 -16.24
CA LYS A 39 19.05 -0.01 -17.29
C LYS A 39 17.67 0.51 -17.67
N ASN A 40 17.11 1.44 -16.90
CA ASN A 40 15.73 1.92 -17.04
C ASN A 40 15.71 3.46 -16.97
N PRO A 41 15.85 4.18 -18.10
CA PRO A 41 15.98 5.65 -18.11
C PRO A 41 14.75 6.40 -17.58
N ARG A 42 13.62 5.72 -17.40
CA ARG A 42 12.38 6.27 -16.81
C ARG A 42 12.29 6.06 -15.30
N ALA A 43 13.23 5.33 -14.71
CA ALA A 43 13.37 5.15 -13.29
C ALA A 43 14.26 6.25 -12.68
N GLN A 44 13.86 6.75 -11.52
CA GLN A 44 14.68 7.69 -10.74
C GLN A 44 14.61 7.34 -9.26
N ASN A 45 15.73 7.55 -8.58
CA ASN A 45 15.89 7.24 -7.17
C ASN A 45 15.99 8.55 -6.36
N LEU A 46 15.34 8.58 -5.20
CA LEU A 46 15.49 9.59 -4.17
C LEU A 46 16.00 8.93 -2.90
N TYR A 47 17.22 9.27 -2.51
CA TYR A 47 17.83 8.79 -1.28
C TYR A 47 17.62 9.82 -0.18
N LEU A 48 17.07 9.38 0.96
CA LEU A 48 16.99 10.17 2.16
C LEU A 48 18.01 9.66 3.17
N ASP A 49 18.80 10.57 3.76
CA ASP A 49 19.73 10.23 4.83
C ASP A 49 19.00 10.29 6.17
N LEU A 50 18.58 9.13 6.63
CA LEU A 50 17.61 8.96 7.68
C LEU A 50 18.03 7.76 8.52
N GLU A 51 18.07 7.92 9.85
CA GLU A 51 18.30 6.76 10.71
C GLU A 51 17.16 5.74 10.57
N ASP A 52 17.52 4.47 10.64
CA ASP A 52 16.55 3.38 10.71
C ASP A 52 15.64 3.57 11.91
N TYR A 53 14.34 3.39 11.69
CA TYR A 53 13.37 3.41 12.78
C TYR A 53 13.67 2.27 13.77
N LYS A 54 13.86 2.64 15.04
CA LYS A 54 14.00 1.71 16.15
C LYS A 54 12.63 1.54 16.80
N ASN A 55 12.14 0.31 16.89
CA ASN A 55 10.88 0.03 17.59
C ASN A 55 11.06 0.29 19.09
N THR A 56 10.58 1.43 19.56
CA THR A 56 10.60 1.84 20.98
C THR A 56 9.36 1.37 21.74
N GLY A 57 8.45 0.64 21.09
CA GLY A 57 7.22 0.12 21.68
C GLY A 57 5.98 0.99 21.43
N THR A 58 6.14 2.22 20.93
CA THR A 58 5.01 3.06 20.49
C THR A 58 4.80 2.90 18.98
N ASN A 59 3.56 2.61 18.56
CA ASN A 59 3.25 2.53 17.13
C ASN A 59 3.27 3.92 16.45
N PHE A 60 3.21 5.01 17.22
CA PHE A 60 3.14 6.37 16.68
C PHE A 60 4.36 6.72 15.84
N GLU A 61 5.56 6.62 16.41
CA GLU A 61 6.81 6.96 15.71
C GLU A 61 6.97 6.19 14.40
N ARG A 62 6.57 4.90 14.39
CA ARG A 62 6.54 4.09 13.17
C ARG A 62 5.58 4.65 12.12
N THR A 63 4.32 4.89 12.51
CA THR A 63 3.28 5.40 11.60
C THR A 63 3.58 6.80 11.09
N ASP A 64 4.19 7.65 11.94
CA ASP A 64 4.62 9.01 11.60
C ASP A 64 5.77 8.97 10.59
N ARG A 65 6.77 8.10 10.84
CA ARG A 65 7.86 7.88 9.90
C ARG A 65 7.35 7.40 8.54
N LEU A 66 6.43 6.43 8.51
CA LEU A 66 5.80 5.94 7.29
C LEU A 66 5.03 7.05 6.56
N ALA A 67 4.26 7.86 7.30
CA ALA A 67 3.54 8.99 6.74
C ALA A 67 4.50 10.00 6.09
N PHE A 68 5.59 10.35 6.77
CA PHE A 68 6.63 11.20 6.24
C PHE A 68 7.24 10.65 4.95
N LEU A 69 7.64 9.37 4.94
CA LEU A 69 8.26 8.73 3.77
C LEU A 69 7.30 8.68 2.58
N ARG A 70 6.03 8.30 2.78
CA ARG A 70 5.02 8.29 1.72
C ARG A 70 4.73 9.67 1.16
N ASN A 71 4.66 10.70 2.02
CA ASN A 71 4.53 12.08 1.56
C ASN A 71 5.73 12.51 0.72
N LYS A 72 6.96 12.16 1.11
CA LYS A 72 8.17 12.46 0.33
C LYS A 72 8.19 11.72 -1.01
N ALA A 73 7.82 10.45 -1.02
CA ALA A 73 7.73 9.65 -2.24
C ALA A 73 6.70 10.23 -3.20
N MET A 74 5.52 10.60 -2.69
CA MET A 74 4.47 11.23 -3.47
C MET A 74 4.91 12.58 -4.04
N GLN A 75 5.51 13.45 -3.23
CA GLN A 75 6.08 14.73 -3.71
C GLN A 75 7.11 14.52 -4.82
N PHE A 76 7.98 13.52 -4.67
CA PHE A 76 8.99 13.20 -5.67
C PHE A 76 8.35 12.72 -6.97
N ALA A 77 7.35 11.86 -6.88
CA ALA A 77 6.64 11.33 -8.03
C ALA A 77 5.79 12.36 -8.76
N LEU A 78 5.12 13.25 -8.03
CA LEU A 78 4.29 14.33 -8.60
C LEU A 78 5.10 15.30 -9.48
N LYS A 79 6.40 15.49 -9.22
CA LYS A 79 7.27 16.28 -10.10
C LYS A 79 7.40 15.71 -11.52
N ALA A 80 7.16 14.42 -11.68
CA ALA A 80 7.17 13.75 -12.98
C ALA A 80 5.80 13.76 -13.67
N VAL A 81 4.74 14.16 -12.97
CA VAL A 81 3.40 14.24 -13.53
C VAL A 81 3.30 15.51 -14.36
N VAL A 82 3.41 15.33 -15.66
CA VAL A 82 3.40 16.42 -16.65
C VAL A 82 2.07 16.54 -17.38
N GLN A 83 1.17 15.56 -17.27
CA GLN A 83 -0.02 15.46 -18.12
C GLN A 83 -1.24 14.94 -17.36
N LYS A 84 -2.41 15.38 -17.81
CA LYS A 84 -3.72 14.94 -17.29
C LYS A 84 -3.96 13.45 -17.57
N ASP A 85 -4.92 12.89 -16.85
CA ASP A 85 -5.45 11.54 -16.99
C ASP A 85 -4.51 10.40 -16.55
N ALA A 86 -3.45 10.68 -15.81
CA ALA A 86 -2.53 9.65 -15.36
C ALA A 86 -3.01 8.93 -14.07
N TRP A 87 -2.46 7.73 -13.83
CA TRP A 87 -2.62 6.99 -12.57
C TRP A 87 -1.28 6.83 -11.88
N MET A 88 -1.29 6.87 -10.55
CA MET A 88 -0.12 6.59 -9.72
C MET A 88 -0.35 5.28 -8.98
N LEU A 89 0.51 4.29 -9.21
CA LEU A 89 0.54 3.05 -8.43
C LEU A 89 1.53 3.22 -7.28
N LEU A 90 1.05 3.16 -6.04
CA LEU A 90 1.86 3.16 -4.83
C LEU A 90 2.13 1.71 -4.40
N ILE A 91 3.41 1.36 -4.22
CA ILE A 91 3.85 0.01 -3.83
C ILE A 91 4.82 0.11 -2.64
N ASP A 92 4.51 -0.58 -1.55
CA ASP A 92 5.45 -0.82 -0.44
C ASP A 92 6.45 -1.94 -0.83
N SER A 93 7.69 -1.86 -0.36
CA SER A 93 8.80 -2.76 -0.78
C SER A 93 8.62 -4.25 -0.47
N ASP A 94 7.74 -4.58 0.48
CA ASP A 94 7.47 -5.92 0.96
C ASP A 94 6.20 -6.54 0.34
N ILE A 95 5.70 -5.92 -0.73
CA ILE A 95 4.56 -6.42 -1.50
C ILE A 95 4.99 -7.24 -2.71
N TYR A 96 4.40 -8.42 -2.82
CA TYR A 96 4.56 -9.34 -3.94
C TYR A 96 3.23 -9.42 -4.70
N PHE A 97 3.29 -9.42 -6.03
CA PHE A 97 2.07 -9.43 -6.83
C PHE A 97 2.28 -10.13 -8.18
N GLU A 98 1.19 -10.65 -8.75
CA GLU A 98 1.18 -11.17 -10.13
C GLU A 98 1.11 -10.01 -11.14
N LEU A 99 1.74 -10.17 -12.31
CA LEU A 99 1.87 -9.10 -13.31
C LEU A 99 0.52 -8.58 -13.83
N ASP A 100 -0.53 -9.39 -13.82
CA ASP A 100 -1.83 -9.02 -14.35
C ASP A 100 -2.70 -8.19 -13.37
N VAL A 101 -2.29 -8.07 -12.11
CA VAL A 101 -3.01 -7.34 -11.05
C VAL A 101 -3.28 -5.90 -11.48
N LEU A 102 -2.28 -5.22 -12.04
CA LEU A 102 -2.44 -3.84 -12.47
C LEU A 102 -3.48 -3.71 -13.59
N GLY A 103 -3.44 -4.63 -14.57
CA GLY A 103 -4.43 -4.67 -15.64
C GLY A 103 -5.85 -4.86 -15.11
N LYS A 104 -6.03 -5.74 -14.10
CA LYS A 104 -7.32 -5.98 -13.44
C LYS A 104 -7.83 -4.72 -12.72
N LEU A 105 -6.97 -4.01 -12.00
CA LEU A 105 -7.35 -2.77 -11.32
C LEU A 105 -7.76 -1.66 -12.32
N LEU A 106 -6.99 -1.47 -13.39
CA LEU A 106 -7.31 -0.48 -14.43
C LEU A 106 -8.59 -0.84 -15.19
N ALA A 107 -8.85 -2.13 -15.41
CA ALA A 107 -10.07 -2.62 -16.07
C ALA A 107 -11.35 -2.29 -15.29
N LYS A 108 -11.25 -2.00 -13.97
CA LYS A 108 -12.38 -1.50 -13.15
C LYS A 108 -12.80 -0.06 -13.48
N ARG A 109 -12.03 0.65 -14.33
CA ARG A 109 -12.29 2.04 -14.76
C ARG A 109 -12.55 3.00 -13.60
N PRO A 110 -11.64 3.09 -12.61
CA PRO A 110 -11.89 3.83 -11.38
C PRO A 110 -12.30 5.31 -11.59
N ARG A 111 -11.81 5.98 -12.63
CA ARG A 111 -12.21 7.37 -12.94
C ARG A 111 -13.69 7.50 -13.31
N GLU A 112 -14.22 6.58 -14.12
CA GLU A 112 -15.64 6.56 -14.49
C GLU A 112 -16.55 6.34 -13.27
N LEU A 113 -16.01 5.70 -12.23
CA LEU A 113 -16.68 5.40 -10.98
C LEU A 113 -16.43 6.44 -9.87
N ASN A 114 -15.75 7.55 -10.18
CA ASN A 114 -15.33 8.58 -9.21
C ASN A 114 -14.52 8.00 -8.04
N ILE A 115 -13.64 7.04 -8.31
CA ILE A 115 -12.76 6.41 -7.34
C ILE A 115 -11.40 7.13 -7.36
N GLY A 116 -11.06 7.79 -6.26
CA GLY A 116 -9.77 8.48 -6.11
C GLY A 116 -8.65 7.58 -5.59
N LEU A 117 -9.03 6.51 -4.88
CA LEU A 117 -8.13 5.43 -4.44
C LEU A 117 -8.79 4.07 -4.65
N LEU A 118 -8.13 3.19 -5.39
CA LEU A 118 -8.50 1.79 -5.54
C LEU A 118 -7.35 0.90 -5.06
N SER A 119 -7.55 0.22 -3.94
CA SER A 119 -6.61 -0.76 -3.40
C SER A 119 -6.95 -2.17 -3.89
N ALA A 120 -5.94 -3.02 -4.08
CA ALA A 120 -6.16 -4.45 -4.27
C ALA A 120 -6.58 -5.10 -2.94
N PHE A 121 -7.18 -6.30 -3.02
CA PHE A 121 -7.41 -7.13 -1.86
C PHE A 121 -6.11 -7.82 -1.41
N SER A 122 -5.25 -7.08 -0.73
CA SER A 122 -3.95 -7.59 -0.27
C SER A 122 -4.12 -8.67 0.81
N LEU A 123 -3.57 -9.83 0.54
CA LEU A 123 -3.60 -11.00 1.41
C LEU A 123 -2.35 -11.09 2.28
N GLU A 124 -2.52 -11.58 3.50
CA GLU A 124 -1.41 -12.11 4.28
C GLU A 124 -1.00 -13.45 3.67
N GLY A 125 0.26 -13.53 3.22
CA GLY A 125 0.80 -14.69 2.53
C GLY A 125 2.00 -15.28 3.25
N VAL A 126 2.16 -16.59 3.17
CA VAL A 126 3.35 -17.30 3.65
C VAL A 126 3.95 -18.08 2.49
N ARG A 127 5.27 -17.99 2.30
CA ARG A 127 5.97 -18.73 1.24
C ARG A 127 6.48 -20.07 1.78
N THR A 128 6.02 -21.16 1.19
CA THR A 128 6.47 -22.54 1.48
C THR A 128 6.87 -23.22 0.18
N ASP A 129 8.10 -23.72 0.06
CA ASP A 129 8.55 -24.59 -1.05
C ASP A 129 8.09 -24.14 -2.45
N ASN A 130 8.35 -22.87 -2.79
CA ASN A 130 7.96 -22.20 -4.05
C ASN A 130 6.46 -21.90 -4.26
N GLN A 131 5.61 -22.14 -3.28
CA GLN A 131 4.19 -21.76 -3.32
C GLN A 131 3.90 -20.66 -2.29
N ILE A 132 3.02 -19.73 -2.64
CA ILE A 132 2.43 -18.78 -1.71
C ILE A 132 1.13 -19.40 -1.19
N ARG A 133 1.03 -19.55 0.12
CA ARG A 133 -0.19 -19.98 0.81
C ARG A 133 -0.81 -18.78 1.51
N THR A 134 -2.13 -18.66 1.42
CA THR A 134 -2.89 -17.62 2.12
C THR A 134 -4.04 -18.25 2.89
N ALA A 135 -4.46 -17.57 3.95
CA ALA A 135 -5.64 -17.96 4.71
C ALA A 135 -6.89 -17.13 4.34
N GLY A 136 -6.85 -16.41 3.21
CA GLY A 136 -7.88 -15.42 2.85
C GLY A 136 -7.95 -14.26 3.85
N HIS A 137 -6.91 -14.04 4.66
CA HIS A 137 -6.86 -12.95 5.62
C HIS A 137 -6.41 -11.68 4.91
N TYR A 138 -7.26 -10.65 4.92
CA TYR A 138 -6.89 -9.33 4.45
C TYR A 138 -5.80 -8.77 5.36
N TYR A 139 -4.62 -8.50 4.82
CA TYR A 139 -3.41 -8.27 5.60
C TYR A 139 -3.54 -7.10 6.58
N ASP A 140 -3.71 -5.88 6.08
CA ASP A 140 -3.68 -4.69 6.93
C ASP A 140 -5.09 -4.32 7.44
N THR A 141 -5.60 -5.16 8.35
CA THR A 141 -6.86 -4.88 9.07
C THR A 141 -6.80 -3.62 9.94
N PHE A 142 -5.60 -3.07 10.21
CA PHE A 142 -5.44 -1.82 10.94
C PHE A 142 -5.78 -0.60 10.08
N ALA A 143 -5.43 -0.64 8.79
CA ALA A 143 -5.83 0.36 7.82
C ALA A 143 -7.32 0.27 7.41
N PHE A 144 -7.97 -0.88 7.57
CA PHE A 144 -9.34 -1.08 7.11
C PHE A 144 -10.39 -0.46 8.04
N VAL A 145 -11.17 0.49 7.50
CA VAL A 145 -12.33 1.09 8.17
C VAL A 145 -13.55 1.01 7.26
N GLY A 146 -14.57 0.28 7.71
CA GLY A 146 -15.83 0.13 6.99
C GLY A 146 -16.63 1.44 6.90
N LEU A 147 -17.67 1.46 6.06
CA LEU A 147 -18.58 2.62 5.95
C LEU A 147 -19.30 2.94 7.27
N ASP A 148 -19.48 1.95 8.14
CA ASP A 148 -20.02 2.12 9.49
C ASP A 148 -19.06 2.82 10.47
N GLY A 149 -17.85 3.16 10.02
CA GLY A 149 -16.82 3.83 10.82
C GLY A 149 -16.05 2.89 11.76
N ARG A 150 -16.30 1.58 11.70
CA ARG A 150 -15.61 0.62 12.56
C ARG A 150 -14.26 0.23 11.97
N ASN A 151 -13.23 0.25 12.81
CA ASN A 151 -11.97 -0.42 12.54
C ASN A 151 -12.12 -1.91 12.90
N HIS A 152 -11.60 -2.80 12.06
CA HIS A 152 -11.80 -4.23 12.24
C HIS A 152 -10.61 -4.94 12.90
N ARG A 153 -9.48 -4.26 13.12
CA ARG A 153 -8.30 -4.83 13.78
C ARG A 153 -8.63 -5.45 15.15
N PRO A 154 -8.06 -6.62 15.50
CA PRO A 154 -7.12 -7.44 14.71
C PRO A 154 -7.83 -8.48 13.84
N ARG A 155 -9.14 -8.31 13.58
CA ARG A 155 -9.97 -9.30 12.89
C ARG A 155 -10.23 -8.88 11.45
N CYS A 156 -10.23 -9.85 10.55
CA CYS A 156 -10.63 -9.65 9.16
C CYS A 156 -12.17 -9.59 9.07
N VAL A 157 -12.68 -8.64 8.28
CA VAL A 157 -14.13 -8.47 8.07
C VAL A 157 -14.67 -9.38 6.95
N PHE A 158 -13.78 -10.00 6.16
CA PHE A 158 -14.15 -10.74 4.96
C PHE A 158 -14.49 -12.21 5.26
N SER A 159 -15.55 -12.72 4.63
CA SER A 159 -16.14 -14.04 4.91
C SER A 159 -15.23 -15.23 4.55
N ASP A 160 -14.30 -15.04 3.63
CA ASP A 160 -13.33 -16.03 3.18
C ASP A 160 -12.13 -16.18 4.12
N CYS A 161 -12.00 -15.31 5.12
CA CYS A 161 -10.92 -15.37 6.08
C CYS A 161 -11.02 -16.59 7.01
N ARG A 162 -10.07 -17.52 6.84
CA ARG A 162 -9.96 -18.75 7.62
C ARG A 162 -9.26 -18.59 8.97
N LEU A 163 -8.60 -17.45 9.21
CA LEU A 163 -7.94 -17.17 10.50
C LEU A 163 -8.91 -16.61 11.54
N CYS A 164 -9.79 -15.69 11.12
CA CYS A 164 -10.65 -14.98 12.07
C CYS A 164 -12.01 -15.65 12.26
N GLY A 165 -12.57 -16.29 11.22
CA GLY A 165 -13.84 -17.03 11.30
C GLY A 165 -15.08 -16.20 11.65
N ILE A 166 -14.98 -14.87 11.65
CA ILE A 166 -16.07 -13.95 12.02
C ILE A 166 -16.46 -12.97 10.91
N GLY A 167 -15.81 -13.09 9.75
CA GLY A 167 -16.03 -12.20 8.62
C GLY A 167 -17.47 -12.28 8.12
N LYS A 168 -18.01 -11.13 7.74
CA LYS A 168 -19.39 -10.99 7.24
C LYS A 168 -19.46 -10.39 5.84
N LEU A 169 -18.36 -9.77 5.39
CA LEU A 169 -18.33 -9.08 4.11
C LEU A 169 -17.96 -10.09 3.03
N ASP A 170 -18.90 -10.33 2.12
CA ASP A 170 -18.70 -11.19 0.96
C ASP A 170 -17.92 -10.44 -0.13
N ARG A 171 -17.07 -11.19 -0.83
CA ARG A 171 -16.27 -10.73 -1.97
C ARG A 171 -17.00 -10.86 -3.30
N SER A 172 -18.31 -11.17 -3.28
CA SER A 172 -19.14 -11.29 -4.48
C SER A 172 -19.27 -9.99 -5.29
N ASN A 173 -19.07 -8.84 -4.64
CA ASN A 173 -18.93 -7.57 -5.34
C ASN A 173 -17.47 -7.41 -5.76
N ASP A 174 -17.23 -6.95 -6.99
CA ASP A 174 -15.87 -6.69 -7.49
C ASP A 174 -15.20 -5.51 -6.78
N ILE A 175 -15.99 -4.53 -6.34
CA ILE A 175 -15.50 -3.31 -5.70
C ILE A 175 -16.39 -3.00 -4.51
N ILE A 176 -15.77 -2.68 -3.38
CA ILE A 176 -16.47 -2.22 -2.18
C ILE A 176 -16.00 -0.83 -1.77
N ASP A 177 -16.95 0.00 -1.34
CA ASP A 177 -16.67 1.30 -0.74
C ASP A 177 -16.25 1.14 0.72
N VAL A 178 -15.23 1.88 1.11
CA VAL A 178 -14.69 1.90 2.48
C VAL A 178 -14.36 3.32 2.89
N ARG A 179 -14.19 3.56 4.20
CA ARG A 179 -13.66 4.85 4.69
C ARG A 179 -12.13 4.88 4.62
N SER A 180 -11.49 3.72 4.76
CA SER A 180 -10.05 3.56 4.62
C SER A 180 -9.69 2.11 4.31
N CYS A 181 -8.57 1.92 3.60
CA CYS A 181 -7.97 0.63 3.28
C CYS A 181 -6.44 0.77 3.23
N TYR A 182 -5.76 -0.36 2.99
CA TYR A 182 -4.32 -0.41 2.85
C TYR A 182 -3.87 0.28 1.57
N ASN A 183 -2.80 1.09 1.64
CA ASN A 183 -2.30 1.82 0.46
C ASN A 183 -0.93 1.33 -0.02
N GLY A 184 -0.37 0.26 0.53
CA GLY A 184 0.91 -0.26 0.02
C GLY A 184 0.81 -1.05 -1.27
N PHE A 185 -0.40 -1.24 -1.81
CA PHE A 185 -0.61 -1.56 -3.22
C PHE A 185 -1.92 -0.91 -3.69
N ALA A 186 -1.83 0.34 -4.17
CA ALA A 186 -3.03 1.10 -4.52
C ALA A 186 -2.83 1.99 -5.74
N LEU A 187 -3.88 2.07 -6.57
CA LEU A 187 -4.02 3.06 -7.62
C LEU A 187 -4.61 4.35 -7.05
N LEU A 188 -3.96 5.47 -7.37
CA LEU A 188 -4.34 6.82 -6.99
C LEU A 188 -4.55 7.64 -8.25
N ASP A 189 -5.63 8.41 -8.32
CA ASP A 189 -5.84 9.32 -9.45
C ASP A 189 -4.80 10.45 -9.39
N ALA A 190 -3.93 10.51 -10.40
CA ALA A 190 -2.83 11.47 -10.41
C ALA A 190 -3.34 12.92 -10.45
N ASP A 191 -4.47 13.17 -11.11
CA ASP A 191 -5.02 14.52 -11.25
C ASP A 191 -5.54 15.04 -9.90
N LEU A 192 -6.14 14.16 -9.10
CA LEU A 192 -6.53 14.47 -7.73
C LEU A 192 -5.30 14.72 -6.86
N MET A 193 -4.25 13.89 -7.00
CA MET A 193 -3.03 14.08 -6.23
C MET A 193 -2.35 15.39 -6.58
N VAL A 194 -2.14 15.71 -7.86
CA VAL A 194 -1.55 17.00 -8.30
C VAL A 194 -2.34 18.19 -7.74
N THR A 195 -3.66 18.14 -7.78
CA THR A 195 -4.52 19.26 -7.38
C THR A 195 -4.62 19.43 -5.87
N TYR A 196 -4.69 18.32 -5.12
CA TYR A 196 -5.06 18.33 -3.71
C TYR A 196 -3.95 17.83 -2.78
N PHE A 197 -2.74 17.55 -3.26
CA PHE A 197 -1.68 16.96 -2.45
C PHE A 197 -1.40 17.75 -1.17
N ASP A 198 -1.51 19.08 -1.16
CA ASP A 198 -1.31 19.86 0.06
C ASP A 198 -2.36 19.63 1.16
N ARG A 199 -3.54 19.11 0.79
CA ARG A 199 -4.63 18.75 1.69
C ARG A 199 -4.75 17.25 1.90
N VAL A 200 -4.22 16.44 0.98
CA VAL A 200 -4.31 14.98 0.98
C VAL A 200 -2.91 14.39 1.19
N LYS A 201 -2.48 14.38 2.46
CA LYS A 201 -1.20 13.82 2.93
C LYS A 201 -1.45 12.71 3.93
N TRP A 202 -0.54 11.74 3.95
CA TRP A 202 -0.46 10.78 5.05
C TRP A 202 -0.05 11.52 6.32
N ASP A 203 -0.61 11.11 7.43
CA ASP A 203 -0.37 11.68 8.75
C ASP A 203 -0.91 10.71 9.80
N THR A 204 -0.49 10.87 11.04
CA THR A 204 -0.94 10.02 12.16
C THR A 204 -1.27 10.89 13.37
N ILE A 205 -2.00 10.32 14.32
CA ILE A 205 -2.33 10.98 15.58
C ILE A 205 -1.82 10.11 16.71
N ASP A 206 -1.09 10.73 17.64
CA ASP A 206 -0.74 10.11 18.91
C ASP A 206 -1.97 10.08 19.82
N ILE A 207 -2.28 8.90 20.33
CA ILE A 207 -3.39 8.65 21.26
C ILE A 207 -2.76 8.24 22.59
N GLU A 208 -2.56 9.25 23.43
CA GLU A 208 -2.11 9.12 24.82
C GLU A 208 -0.69 8.51 24.96
N GLY A 209 0.17 8.60 23.94
CA GLY A 209 1.52 8.04 23.96
C GLY A 209 1.57 6.51 23.91
N ILE A 210 0.41 5.84 23.81
CA ILE A 210 0.27 4.38 23.89
C ILE A 210 -0.19 3.81 22.54
N ARG A 211 -1.00 4.56 21.80
CA ARG A 211 -1.59 4.12 20.53
C ARG A 211 -1.40 5.20 19.48
N SER A 212 -1.48 4.80 18.22
CA SER A 212 -1.57 5.73 17.10
C SER A 212 -2.73 5.38 16.20
N LEU A 213 -3.21 6.36 15.44
CA LEU A 213 -4.08 6.10 14.31
C LEU A 213 -3.24 5.64 13.12
N CYS A 214 -3.70 4.64 12.36
CA CYS A 214 -3.04 4.26 11.13
C CYS A 214 -3.06 5.43 10.12
N GLU A 215 -1.92 5.72 9.51
CA GLU A 215 -1.73 6.84 8.59
C GLU A 215 -2.60 6.75 7.33
N HIS A 216 -2.96 5.52 6.94
CA HIS A 216 -3.90 5.25 5.86
C HIS A 216 -5.30 5.81 6.15
N VAL A 217 -5.71 5.85 7.43
CA VAL A 217 -7.04 6.34 7.83
C VAL A 217 -7.15 7.83 7.57
N LEU A 218 -6.17 8.62 8.00
CA LEU A 218 -6.18 10.07 7.77
C LEU A 218 -6.00 10.43 6.30
N PHE A 219 -5.13 9.72 5.58
CA PHE A 219 -4.99 9.92 4.14
C PHE A 219 -6.33 9.71 3.41
N CYS A 220 -7.00 8.58 3.66
CA CYS A 220 -8.26 8.25 2.99
C CYS A 220 -9.37 9.23 3.38
N ASP A 221 -9.45 9.64 4.65
CA ASP A 221 -10.43 10.62 5.08
C ASP A 221 -10.23 11.98 4.40
N ARG A 222 -8.98 12.46 4.33
CA ARG A 222 -8.62 13.70 3.62
C ARG A 222 -8.92 13.62 2.13
N LEU A 223 -8.62 12.49 1.48
CA LEU A 223 -8.94 12.28 0.07
C LEU A 223 -10.45 12.45 -0.16
N ARG A 224 -11.29 11.73 0.60
CA ARG A 224 -12.75 11.80 0.46
C ARG A 224 -13.30 13.18 0.75
N THR A 225 -12.83 13.82 1.82
CA THR A 225 -13.36 15.12 2.27
C THR A 225 -12.90 16.28 1.38
N ALA A 226 -11.66 16.27 0.89
CA ALA A 226 -11.13 17.33 0.04
C ALA A 226 -11.59 17.24 -1.42
N THR A 227 -11.85 16.03 -1.92
CA THR A 227 -12.12 15.79 -3.35
C THR A 227 -13.54 15.30 -3.64
N GLY A 228 -14.25 14.73 -2.65
CA GLY A 228 -15.50 14.01 -2.87
C GLY A 228 -15.34 12.65 -3.56
N ALA A 229 -14.11 12.21 -3.85
CA ALA A 229 -13.84 10.93 -4.48
C ALA A 229 -14.05 9.75 -3.51
N ARG A 230 -14.34 8.59 -4.08
CA ARG A 230 -14.52 7.33 -3.34
C ARG A 230 -13.17 6.68 -3.02
N VAL A 231 -13.16 5.92 -1.94
CA VAL A 231 -12.05 5.04 -1.54
C VAL A 231 -12.59 3.62 -1.57
N CYS A 232 -11.94 2.75 -2.32
CA CYS A 232 -12.47 1.43 -2.61
C CYS A 232 -11.41 0.34 -2.52
N VAL A 233 -11.88 -0.89 -2.28
CA VAL A 233 -11.09 -2.11 -2.40
C VAL A 233 -11.65 -2.94 -3.56
N ALA A 234 -10.79 -3.34 -4.49
CA ALA A 234 -11.09 -4.30 -5.55
C ALA A 234 -11.00 -5.72 -4.97
N THR A 235 -12.13 -6.23 -4.49
CA THR A 235 -12.23 -7.47 -3.73
C THR A 235 -11.99 -8.73 -4.56
N ASP A 236 -12.07 -8.66 -5.89
CA ASP A 236 -11.75 -9.77 -6.79
C ASP A 236 -10.27 -9.75 -7.26
N VAL A 237 -9.49 -8.73 -6.87
CA VAL A 237 -8.08 -8.59 -7.21
C VAL A 237 -7.22 -8.97 -5.99
N ASP A 238 -6.92 -10.25 -5.83
CA ASP A 238 -6.34 -10.83 -4.61
C ASP A 238 -4.95 -11.48 -4.75
N ARG A 239 -4.32 -11.31 -5.91
CA ARG A 239 -2.95 -11.77 -6.18
C ARG A 239 -1.90 -10.75 -5.76
N VAL A 240 -2.13 -10.15 -4.60
CA VAL A 240 -1.25 -9.19 -3.94
C VAL A 240 -1.02 -9.68 -2.52
N PHE A 241 0.24 -9.85 -2.14
CA PHE A 241 0.64 -10.52 -0.92
C PHE A 241 1.61 -9.64 -0.14
N TRP A 242 1.34 -9.48 1.16
CA TRP A 242 2.31 -8.89 2.06
C TRP A 242 3.13 -9.98 2.75
N GLY A 243 4.43 -9.70 2.93
CA GLY A 243 5.29 -10.41 3.87
C GLY A 243 5.46 -11.89 3.55
N LEU A 244 6.18 -12.22 2.49
CA LEU A 244 6.56 -13.60 2.22
C LEU A 244 7.71 -14.02 3.15
N GLU A 245 7.41 -14.28 4.42
CA GLU A 245 8.35 -15.02 5.26
C GLU A 245 8.64 -16.36 4.59
N ILE A 246 9.92 -16.60 4.27
CA ILE A 246 10.38 -17.94 3.88
C ILE A 246 10.36 -18.76 5.15
N ILE A 247 9.33 -19.59 5.32
CA ILE A 247 9.44 -20.69 6.28
C ILE A 247 10.41 -21.69 5.64
N VAL A 248 11.70 -21.55 5.94
CA VAL A 248 12.63 -22.66 5.76
C VAL A 248 12.05 -23.79 6.62
N PRO A 249 11.75 -24.97 6.06
CA PRO A 249 11.22 -26.06 6.87
C PRO A 249 12.19 -26.30 8.02
N GLN A 250 11.79 -25.91 9.24
CA GLN A 250 12.42 -26.47 10.41
C GLN A 250 12.17 -27.97 10.26
N LYS A 251 13.26 -28.72 10.03
CA LYS A 251 13.23 -30.18 10.06
C LYS A 251 12.31 -30.56 11.21
N GLN A 252 11.23 -31.26 10.87
CA GLN A 252 10.34 -31.90 11.82
C GLN A 252 11.20 -32.53 12.92
N LYS A 253 11.22 -31.92 14.11
CA LYS A 253 11.28 -32.72 15.33
C LYS A 253 9.86 -33.15 15.61
N LEU A 254 9.44 -34.15 14.83
CA LEU A 254 8.45 -35.11 15.30
C LEU A 254 9.24 -36.13 16.12
N LEU A 255 8.86 -36.21 17.40
CA LEU A 255 9.39 -37.02 18.51
C LEU A 255 10.56 -36.37 19.28
#